data_AF-M6REB5-F1
#
_entry.id   AF-M6REB5-F1
#
_cell.length_a   1.000
_cell.length_b   1.000
_cell.length_c   1.000
_cell.angle_alpha   90.00
_cell.angle_beta   90.00
_cell.angle_gamma   90.00
#
_symmetry.space_group_name_H-M   'P 1'
#
loop_
_entity.id
_entity.type
_entity.pdbx_description
1 polymer ?
#
loop_
_entity_poly.entity_id
_entity_poly.type
_entity_poly.pdbx_seq_one_letter_code
_entity_poly.pdbx_strand_id
1 'polypeptide(L)'
;MNIEIISKPSYSFAKVLLNGGESIKAESGSMMSMSSGITIQTHKAQQGGFFKSLKVAFLGGESFWMNTFTASSGNGEVLLAPTLPGDVERIELSGTVYVQSSSFLASSPNIEMDTKFQGLKGFISGESLFFLDFQETVFF
;
A
#
# COMPACT_ATOMS: atom_id res chain seq x y z
N MET A 1 -9.72 0.11 -13.19
CA MET A 1 -9.20 1.15 -12.29
C MET A 1 -8.33 2.10 -13.09
N ASN A 2 -8.52 3.41 -12.92
CA ASN A 2 -7.67 4.44 -13.52
C ASN A 2 -6.96 5.22 -12.41
N ILE A 3 -5.68 5.52 -12.61
CA ILE A 3 -4.82 6.16 -11.62
C ILE A 3 -4.06 7.29 -12.30
N GLU A 4 -4.16 8.49 -11.72
CA GLU A 4 -3.42 9.67 -12.14
C GLU A 4 -2.56 10.18 -10.98
N ILE A 5 -1.28 10.47 -11.25
CA ILE A 5 -0.41 11.11 -10.26
C ILE A 5 -0.44 12.62 -10.45
N ILE A 6 -0.78 13.34 -9.39
CA ILE A 6 -0.95 14.79 -9.40
C ILE A 6 0.13 15.43 -8.54
N SER A 7 0.51 16.68 -8.85
CA SER A 7 1.42 17.50 -8.04
C SER A 7 2.87 17.01 -7.95
N LYS A 8 3.35 16.33 -9.00
CA LYS A 8 4.77 15.96 -9.13
C LYS A 8 5.71 17.18 -9.08
N PRO A 9 6.94 17.04 -8.52
CA PRO A 9 7.50 15.86 -7.86
C PRO A 9 7.57 15.94 -6.32
N SER A 10 7.16 17.06 -5.70
CA SER A 10 7.52 17.34 -4.30
C SER A 10 6.42 17.03 -3.29
N TYR A 11 5.17 16.99 -3.73
CA TYR A 11 3.99 16.73 -2.90
C TYR A 11 2.97 15.93 -3.70
N SER A 12 3.44 14.85 -4.32
CA SER A 12 2.64 14.06 -5.22
C SER A 12 1.55 13.29 -4.48
N PHE A 13 0.41 13.11 -5.11
CA PHE A 13 -0.65 12.23 -4.60
C PHE A 13 -1.31 11.47 -5.75
N ALA A 14 -1.84 10.29 -5.44
CA ALA A 14 -2.54 9.44 -6.39
C ALA A 14 -4.05 9.75 -6.36
N LYS A 15 -4.59 10.08 -7.52
CA LYS A 15 -6.03 10.13 -7.79
C LYS A 15 -6.47 8.78 -8.36
N VAL A 16 -7.24 8.04 -7.58
CA VAL A 16 -7.70 6.69 -7.94
C VAL A 16 -9.17 6.73 -8.29
N LEU A 17 -9.48 6.41 -9.55
CA LEU A 17 -10.84 6.26 -10.07
C LEU A 17 -11.18 4.77 -10.14
N LEU A 18 -12.18 4.37 -9.37
CA LEU A 18 -12.70 3.02 -9.26
C LEU A 18 -14.03 2.92 -9.98
N ASN A 19 -14.17 1.93 -10.86
CA ASN A 19 -15.48 1.52 -11.37
C ASN A 19 -16.25 0.77 -10.28
N GLY A 20 -17.58 0.67 -10.41
CA GLY A 20 -18.39 -0.16 -9.52
C GLY A 20 -17.86 -1.60 -9.43
N GLY A 21 -17.62 -2.08 -8.21
CA GLY A 21 -17.02 -3.38 -7.90
C GLY A 21 -15.49 -3.38 -7.77
N GLU A 22 -14.80 -2.31 -8.17
CA GLU A 22 -13.34 -2.21 -8.04
C GLU A 22 -12.93 -1.77 -6.63
N SER A 23 -11.73 -2.18 -6.23
CA SER A 23 -11.13 -1.80 -4.96
C SER A 23 -9.63 -1.58 -5.07
N ILE A 24 -9.08 -0.82 -4.11
CA ILE A 24 -7.64 -0.59 -3.95
C ILE A 24 -7.25 -0.75 -2.47
N LYS A 25 -6.07 -1.32 -2.20
CA LYS A 25 -5.47 -1.37 -0.86
C LYS A 25 -4.52 -0.19 -0.72
N ALA A 26 -4.51 0.51 0.42
CA ALA A 26 -3.59 1.61 0.67
C ALA A 26 -3.13 1.68 2.13
N GLU A 27 -1.95 2.26 2.33
CA GLU A 27 -1.34 2.49 3.64
C GLU A 27 -2.34 3.20 4.57
N SER A 28 -2.38 2.77 5.83
CA SER A 28 -3.20 3.47 6.82
C SER A 28 -2.73 4.91 7.01
N GLY A 29 -3.66 5.86 6.97
CA GLY A 29 -3.36 7.29 7.09
C GLY A 29 -3.09 8.00 5.77
N SER A 30 -2.94 7.27 4.66
CA SER A 30 -2.69 7.87 3.33
C SER A 30 -3.91 8.54 2.70
N MET A 31 -5.12 8.32 3.21
CA MET A 31 -6.34 8.87 2.61
C MET A 31 -6.42 10.39 2.79
N MET A 32 -6.41 11.12 1.68
CA MET A 32 -6.66 12.56 1.65
C MET A 32 -8.16 12.87 1.52
N SER A 33 -8.87 12.17 0.63
CA SER A 33 -10.33 12.27 0.49
C SER A 33 -10.92 11.04 -0.22
N MET A 34 -12.23 10.88 -0.13
CA MET A 34 -12.97 9.88 -0.91
C MET A 34 -14.36 10.39 -1.27
N SER A 35 -14.90 9.92 -2.40
CA SER A 35 -16.29 10.14 -2.78
C SER A 35 -17.25 9.33 -1.89
N SER A 36 -18.52 9.75 -1.79
CA SER A 36 -19.53 9.12 -0.92
C SER A 36 -19.89 7.67 -1.28
N GLY A 37 -19.61 7.24 -2.52
CA GLY A 37 -19.84 5.87 -2.98
C GLY A 37 -18.75 4.86 -2.60
N ILE A 38 -17.68 5.33 -1.95
CA ILE A 38 -16.57 4.49 -1.49
C ILE A 38 -16.85 4.00 -0.07
N THR A 39 -16.68 2.69 0.13
CA THR A 39 -16.62 2.08 1.45
C THR A 39 -15.17 1.81 1.83
N ILE A 40 -14.84 1.99 3.12
CA ILE A 40 -13.51 1.75 3.67
C ILE A 40 -13.55 0.57 4.66
N GLN A 41 -12.57 -0.33 4.54
CA GLN A 41 -12.36 -1.43 5.48
C GLN A 41 -10.91 -1.44 5.96
N THR A 42 -10.71 -1.19 7.25
CA THR A 42 -9.38 -1.28 7.88
C THR A 42 -9.17 -2.70 8.40
N HIS A 43 -8.06 -3.32 8.01
CA HIS A 43 -7.69 -4.65 8.45
C HIS A 43 -6.18 -4.71 8.75
N LYS A 44 -5.77 -5.67 9.56
CA LYS A 44 -4.34 -5.98 9.66
C LYS A 44 -3.88 -6.48 8.31
N ALA A 45 -2.73 -6.03 7.82
CA ALA A 45 -2.14 -6.55 6.59
C ALA A 45 -2.13 -8.08 6.67
N GLN A 46 -2.89 -8.70 5.78
CA GLN A 46 -3.17 -10.13 5.87
C GLN A 46 -1.93 -10.88 5.40
N GLN A 47 -1.38 -11.74 6.26
CA GLN A 47 -0.28 -12.63 5.90
C GLN A 47 -0.75 -13.57 4.78
N GLY A 48 -0.26 -13.33 3.56
CA GLY A 48 -0.31 -14.29 2.47
C GLY A 48 0.50 -15.55 2.80
N GLY A 49 0.28 -16.61 2.03
CA GLY A 49 0.70 -18.00 2.28
C GLY A 49 2.11 -18.25 2.81
N PHE A 50 2.19 -19.33 3.60
CA PHE A 50 3.36 -20.06 4.16
C PHE A 50 3.98 -19.60 5.48
N PHE A 51 3.85 -18.35 5.92
CA PHE A 51 4.43 -17.92 7.22
C PHE A 51 3.40 -17.46 8.23
N LYS A 52 2.48 -18.38 8.58
CA LYS A 52 1.45 -18.23 9.62
C LYS A 52 1.99 -18.06 11.06
N SER A 53 3.28 -17.76 11.28
CA SER A 53 3.85 -17.81 12.63
C SER A 53 5.10 -16.99 12.91
N LEU A 54 5.70 -16.25 11.96
CA LEU A 54 6.89 -15.47 12.30
C LEU A 54 6.58 -14.06 12.82
N LYS A 55 6.09 -14.08 14.06
CA LYS A 55 6.28 -13.08 15.13
C LYS A 55 6.58 -11.64 14.68
N VAL A 56 5.48 -10.88 14.54
CA VAL A 56 5.38 -9.41 14.71
C VAL A 56 6.13 -8.88 15.96
N ALA A 57 6.44 -9.75 16.93
CA ALA A 57 7.17 -9.41 18.14
C ALA A 57 8.66 -9.02 17.93
N PHE A 58 9.29 -9.35 16.79
CA PHE A 58 10.72 -9.04 16.57
C PHE A 58 10.97 -7.77 15.73
N LEU A 59 9.91 -7.10 15.27
CA LEU A 59 9.94 -5.94 14.38
C LEU A 59 9.37 -4.67 15.03
N GLY A 60 9.60 -4.47 16.33
CA GLY A 60 9.22 -3.22 17.01
C GLY A 60 7.73 -3.10 17.37
N GLY A 61 6.92 -4.15 17.21
CA GLY A 61 5.54 -4.16 17.71
C GLY A 61 4.53 -3.33 16.91
N GLU A 62 4.93 -2.74 15.79
CA GLU A 62 4.03 -1.99 14.92
C GLU A 62 3.14 -2.95 14.14
N SER A 63 1.83 -2.86 14.38
CA SER A 63 0.85 -3.58 13.56
C SER A 63 0.70 -2.85 12.23
N PHE A 64 1.06 -3.50 11.11
CA PHE A 64 0.84 -2.93 9.79
C PHE A 64 -0.67 -3.00 9.48
N TRP A 65 -1.34 -1.85 9.56
CA TRP A 65 -2.76 -1.72 9.23
C TRP A 65 -2.89 -1.27 7.78
N MET A 66 -3.87 -1.82 7.07
CA MET A 66 -4.14 -1.54 5.67
C MET A 66 -5.60 -1.14 5.51
N ASN A 67 -5.86 -0.15 4.66
CA ASN A 67 -7.21 0.23 4.26
C ASN A 67 -7.52 -0.37 2.89
N THR A 68 -8.69 -0.98 2.75
CA THR A 68 -9.27 -1.31 1.44
C THR A 68 -10.41 -0.35 1.15
N PHE A 69 -10.30 0.35 0.03
CA PHE A 69 -11.35 1.23 -0.49
C PHE A 69 -12.07 0.52 -1.63
N THR A 70 -13.40 0.44 -1.56
CA THR A 70 -14.22 -0.27 -2.55
C THR A 70 -15.35 0.61 -3.06
N ALA A 71 -15.46 0.72 -4.39
CA ALA A 71 -16.59 1.34 -5.05
C ALA A 71 -17.74 0.33 -5.12
N SER A 72 -18.80 0.49 -4.31
CA SER A 72 -19.75 -0.61 -4.07
C SER A 72 -20.72 -0.87 -5.23
N SER A 73 -21.46 0.15 -5.67
CA SER A 73 -22.52 0.01 -6.69
C SER A 73 -22.41 1.00 -7.86
N GLY A 74 -21.47 1.94 -7.78
CA GLY A 74 -21.21 2.94 -8.82
C GLY A 74 -19.76 3.38 -8.77
N ASN A 75 -19.36 4.22 -9.72
CA ASN A 75 -17.99 4.72 -9.79
C ASN A 75 -17.67 5.60 -8.58
N GLY A 76 -16.42 5.57 -8.15
CA GLY A 76 -15.95 6.34 -7.01
C GLY A 76 -14.52 6.83 -7.20
N GLU A 77 -14.17 7.82 -6.39
CA GLU A 77 -12.85 8.43 -6.36
C GLU A 77 -12.26 8.32 -4.94
N VAL A 78 -10.97 8.03 -4.86
CA VAL A 78 -10.15 8.12 -3.65
C VAL A 78 -8.87 8.87 -3.97
N LEU A 79 -8.52 9.83 -3.14
CA LEU A 79 -7.23 10.53 -3.21
C LEU A 79 -6.32 10.02 -2.09
N LEU A 80 -5.12 9.58 -2.47
CA LEU A 80 -4.13 8.98 -1.56
C LEU A 80 -2.83 9.77 -1.62
N ALA A 81 -2.33 10.23 -0.49
CA ALA A 81 -1.09 10.98 -0.37
C ALA A 81 -0.11 10.26 0.57
N PRO A 82 1.20 10.29 0.28
CA PRO A 82 2.22 9.80 1.21
C PRO A 82 2.27 10.67 2.46
N THR A 83 2.65 10.06 3.58
CA THR A 83 2.78 10.77 4.87
C THR A 83 3.95 11.76 4.88
N LEU A 84 4.99 11.50 4.08
CA LEU A 84 6.18 12.35 3.97
C LEU A 84 6.17 13.11 2.63
N PRO A 85 6.72 14.35 2.58
CA PRO A 85 6.94 15.06 1.33
C PRO A 85 7.79 14.24 0.36
N GLY A 86 7.37 14.16 -0.90
CA GLY A 86 8.05 13.35 -1.91
C GLY A 86 7.26 13.22 -3.20
N ASP A 87 7.81 12.41 -4.10
CA ASP A 87 7.15 12.01 -5.34
C ASP A 87 6.40 10.68 -5.14
N VAL A 88 5.46 10.41 -6.04
CA VAL A 88 4.73 9.15 -6.14
C VAL A 88 4.97 8.60 -7.54
N GLU A 89 5.39 7.35 -7.66
CA GLU A 89 5.67 6.72 -8.95
C GLU A 89 4.80 5.49 -9.15
N ARG A 90 4.09 5.39 -10.28
CA ARG A 90 3.31 4.19 -10.59
C ARG A 90 4.23 3.13 -11.20
N ILE A 91 4.35 1.97 -10.58
CA ILE A 91 5.11 0.84 -11.13
C ILE A 91 4.16 -0.29 -11.55
N GLU A 92 4.33 -0.76 -12.78
CA GLU A 92 3.72 -1.99 -13.28
C GLU A 92 4.63 -3.18 -13.01
N LEU A 93 4.06 -4.24 -12.47
CA LEU A 93 4.84 -5.36 -11.94
C LEU A 93 4.80 -6.55 -12.87
N SER A 94 5.99 -7.05 -13.17
CA SER A 94 6.21 -8.31 -13.87
C SER A 94 7.14 -9.21 -13.04
N GLY A 95 6.86 -9.34 -11.74
CA GLY A 95 7.64 -10.13 -10.78
C GLY A 95 7.81 -9.44 -9.43
N THR A 96 8.73 -9.97 -8.62
CA THR A 96 9.02 -9.47 -7.27
C THR A 96 9.76 -8.13 -7.31
N VAL A 97 9.30 -7.16 -6.50
CA VAL A 97 9.99 -5.88 -6.30
C VAL A 97 10.29 -5.70 -4.83
N TYR A 98 11.50 -5.26 -4.51
CA TYR A 98 11.89 -4.99 -3.14
C TYR A 98 11.72 -3.50 -2.85
N VAL A 99 10.78 -3.18 -1.97
CA VAL A 99 10.49 -1.81 -1.53
C VAL A 99 10.63 -1.69 -0.03
N GLN A 100 11.06 -0.52 0.42
CA GLN A 100 11.07 -0.18 1.83
C GLN A 100 9.63 -0.01 2.33
N SER A 101 9.33 -0.37 3.59
CA SER A 101 7.97 -0.25 4.17
C SER A 101 7.40 1.15 4.00
N SER A 102 8.20 2.15 4.36
CA SER A 102 7.79 3.55 4.37
C SER A 102 7.60 4.13 2.97
N SER A 103 7.96 3.38 1.92
CA SER A 103 7.70 3.77 0.54
C SER A 103 6.35 3.28 0.02
N PHE A 104 5.71 2.31 0.68
CA PHE A 104 4.44 1.77 0.20
C PHE A 104 3.29 2.76 0.40
N LEU A 105 2.65 3.19 -0.68
CA LEU A 105 1.42 3.99 -0.60
C LEU A 105 0.15 3.18 -0.91
N ALA A 106 0.09 2.44 -2.03
CA ALA A 106 -1.10 1.64 -2.39
C ALA A 106 -0.82 0.53 -3.42
N SER A 107 -1.76 -0.42 -3.52
CA SER A 107 -1.70 -1.55 -4.44
C SER A 107 -3.07 -2.06 -4.89
N SER A 108 -3.10 -2.88 -5.95
CA SER A 108 -4.27 -3.70 -6.27
C SER A 108 -4.65 -4.62 -5.09
N PRO A 109 -5.90 -5.08 -5.01
CA PRO A 109 -6.37 -5.91 -3.89
C PRO A 109 -5.76 -7.32 -3.89
N ASN A 110 -5.26 -7.81 -5.03
CA ASN A 110 -4.74 -9.18 -5.17
C ASN A 110 -3.26 -9.30 -4.86
N ILE A 111 -2.60 -8.17 -4.63
CA ILE A 111 -1.18 -8.12 -4.29
C ILE A 111 -0.95 -8.79 -2.92
N GLU A 112 -0.03 -9.76 -2.90
CA GLU A 112 0.49 -10.38 -1.69
C GLU A 112 1.65 -9.56 -1.13
N MET A 113 1.83 -9.59 0.18
CA MET A 113 2.88 -8.83 0.86
C MET A 113 3.58 -9.77 1.83
N ASP A 114 4.87 -10.01 1.59
CA ASP A 114 5.74 -10.75 2.51
C ASP A 114 6.63 -9.76 3.28
N THR A 115 7.17 -10.20 4.40
CA THR A 115 7.93 -9.38 5.32
C THR A 115 9.11 -10.22 5.77
N LYS A 116 10.24 -10.14 5.06
CA LYS A 116 11.46 -10.81 5.51
C LYS A 116 12.31 -9.86 6.33
N PHE A 117 12.61 -10.28 7.55
CA PHE A 117 13.48 -9.57 8.48
C PHE A 117 14.95 -9.64 8.03
N GLN A 118 15.61 -8.50 7.88
CA GLN A 118 17.02 -8.38 7.46
C GLN A 118 18.05 -8.47 8.62
N GLY A 119 17.62 -8.82 9.84
CA GLY A 119 18.51 -8.85 11.00
C GLY A 119 18.97 -7.46 11.47
N LEU A 120 20.01 -7.43 12.31
CA LEU A 120 20.58 -6.21 12.91
C LEU A 120 21.06 -5.15 11.90
N LYS A 121 21.28 -5.49 10.62
CA LYS A 121 21.72 -4.54 9.59
C LYS A 121 20.66 -3.49 9.24
N GLY A 122 19.37 -3.85 9.19
CA GLY A 122 18.28 -2.87 8.99
C GLY A 122 18.07 -1.96 10.20
N PHE A 123 18.43 -2.44 11.39
CA PHE A 123 18.36 -1.63 12.62
C PHE A 123 19.43 -0.53 12.67
N ILE A 124 20.57 -0.73 12.00
CA ILE A 124 21.67 0.27 11.95
C ILE A 124 21.37 1.40 10.96
N SER A 125 20.52 1.17 9.94
CA SER A 125 20.01 2.24 9.06
C SER A 125 18.81 3.00 9.64
N GLY A 126 18.23 2.52 10.76
CA GLY A 126 17.06 3.13 11.39
C GLY A 126 15.72 2.80 10.72
N GLU A 127 15.70 1.92 9.71
CA GLU A 127 14.51 1.63 8.90
C GLU A 127 14.39 0.14 8.60
N SER A 128 13.18 -0.42 8.75
CA SER A 128 12.90 -1.81 8.44
C SER A 128 12.71 -1.99 6.93
N LEU A 129 13.59 -2.77 6.31
CA LEU A 129 13.38 -3.24 4.94
C LEU A 129 12.41 -4.42 4.98
N PHE A 130 11.33 -4.31 4.21
CA PHE A 130 10.40 -5.40 3.95
C PHE A 130 10.50 -5.81 2.48
N PHE A 131 9.93 -6.94 2.14
CA PHE A 131 10.05 -7.47 0.80
C PHE A 131 8.68 -7.91 0.35
N LEU A 132 8.05 -7.07 -0.42
CA LEU A 132 6.70 -7.32 -0.83
C LEU A 132 6.76 -8.05 -2.21
N ASP A 133 6.13 -9.22 -2.32
CA ASP A 133 6.14 -10.03 -3.55
C ASP A 133 4.81 -9.91 -4.27
N PHE A 134 4.84 -9.42 -5.50
CA PHE A 134 3.64 -8.94 -6.17
C PHE A 134 3.39 -9.64 -7.49
N GLN A 135 2.12 -9.97 -7.74
CA GLN A 135 1.63 -10.28 -9.07
C GLN A 135 0.44 -9.35 -9.40
N GLU A 136 0.56 -8.65 -10.52
CA GLU A 136 -0.34 -7.64 -11.10
C GLU A 136 -0.54 -6.30 -10.35
N THR A 137 -0.11 -5.27 -11.09
CA THR A 137 -0.41 -3.83 -11.11
C THR A 137 -0.53 -3.04 -9.78
N VAL A 138 0.30 -1.99 -9.74
CA VAL A 138 0.33 -0.80 -8.85
C VAL A 138 1.22 -0.95 -7.63
N PHE A 139 2.40 -0.32 -7.74
CA PHE A 139 3.17 0.26 -6.64
C PHE A 139 3.13 1.77 -6.74
N PHE A 140 3.21 2.39 -5.58
CA PHE A 140 3.54 3.79 -5.34
C PHE A 140 4.62 3.82 -4.27
#